data_AF-A0AAE3HD23-F1
#
_entry.id   AF-A0AAE3HD23-F1
#
_cell.length_a   1.000
_cell.length_b   1.000
_cell.length_c   1.000
_cell.angle_alpha   90.00
_cell.angle_beta   90.00
_cell.angle_gamma   90.00
#
_symmetry.space_group_name_H-M   'P 1'
#
loop_
_entity.id
_entity.type
_entity.pdbx_description
1 polymer ?
#
loop_
_entity_poly.entity_id
_entity_poly.type
_entity_poly.pdbx_seq_one_letter_code
_entity_poly.pdbx_strand_id
1 'polypeptide(L)'
;MGFLITNEMSVGMHGIRTAGDLVMRMQLKGMRLKEAKEYVAKKLGTDVFTLSDEYAMKEIREELGIGTINAVPGQPKGLKAKAKIAELLDIKIPSVDLLR
;
A
#
# COMPACT_ATOMS: atom_id res chain seq x y z
N MET A 1 6.68 1.81 21.83
CA MET A 1 5.22 1.74 22.02
C MET A 1 4.40 2.16 20.79
N GLY A 2 4.84 3.11 19.94
CA GLY A 2 4.07 3.55 18.76
C GLY A 2 3.97 2.58 17.56
N PHE A 3 4.96 1.71 17.36
CA PHE A 3 4.97 0.74 16.25
C PHE A 3 3.89 -0.35 16.39
N LEU A 4 3.65 -0.86 17.61
CA LEU A 4 2.64 -1.90 17.87
C LEU A 4 1.23 -1.45 17.49
N ILE A 5 0.85 -0.23 17.91
CA ILE A 5 -0.44 0.38 17.57
C ILE A 5 -0.56 0.62 16.06
N THR A 6 0.52 1.07 15.42
CA THR A 6 0.54 1.30 13.96
C THR A 6 0.36 -0.01 13.18
N ASN A 7 1.05 -1.08 13.61
CA ASN A 7 0.91 -2.41 13.05
C ASN A 7 -0.50 -2.97 13.27
N GLU A 8 -1.04 -2.90 14.49
CA GLU A 8 -2.41 -3.37 14.78
C GLU A 8 -3.48 -2.67 13.92
N MET A 9 -3.42 -1.34 13.81
CA MET A 9 -4.42 -0.57 13.07
C MET A 9 -4.34 -0.75 11.55
N SER A 10 -3.15 -1.04 11.01
CA SER A 10 -2.96 -1.28 9.57
C SER A 10 -3.11 -2.75 9.18
N VAL A 11 -2.79 -3.69 10.09
CA VAL A 11 -3.10 -5.12 9.94
C VAL A 11 -4.61 -5.37 9.99
N GLY A 12 -5.36 -4.61 10.80
CA GLY A 12 -6.83 -4.65 10.81
C GLY A 12 -7.49 -4.28 9.46
N MET A 13 -6.73 -3.67 8.54
CA MET A 13 -7.21 -3.39 7.19
C MET A 13 -6.98 -4.55 6.20
N HIS A 14 -6.37 -5.69 6.59
CA HIS A 14 -6.02 -6.84 5.73
C HIS A 14 -4.75 -6.67 4.84
N GLY A 15 -3.89 -5.68 5.12
CA GLY A 15 -2.55 -5.59 4.51
C GLY A 15 -2.57 -5.48 2.97
N ILE A 16 -1.88 -6.40 2.28
CA ILE A 16 -1.78 -6.42 0.80
C ILE A 16 -3.10 -6.80 0.10
N ARG A 17 -4.07 -7.39 0.83
CA ARG A 17 -5.41 -7.69 0.31
C ARG A 17 -6.17 -6.42 -0.10
N THR A 18 -5.90 -5.32 0.59
CA THR A 18 -6.58 -4.03 0.53
C THR A 18 -5.52 -2.92 0.45
N ALA A 19 -5.67 -1.74 1.05
CA ALA A 19 -4.60 -0.73 1.14
C ALA A 19 -3.82 -0.73 2.47
N GLY A 20 -3.99 -1.73 3.34
CA GLY A 20 -3.40 -1.75 4.68
C GLY A 20 -1.87 -1.62 4.70
N ASP A 21 -1.16 -2.29 3.79
CA ASP A 21 0.31 -2.18 3.74
C ASP A 21 0.78 -0.80 3.25
N LEU A 22 0.02 -0.15 2.37
CA LEU A 22 0.31 1.20 1.89
C LEU A 22 0.15 2.22 3.02
N VAL A 23 -0.94 2.13 3.78
CA VAL A 23 -1.18 2.99 4.95
C VAL A 23 -0.09 2.78 6.00
N MET A 24 0.28 1.53 6.28
CA MET A 24 1.37 1.24 7.23
C MET A 24 2.69 1.88 6.81
N ARG A 25 3.05 1.83 5.51
CA ARG A 25 4.26 2.46 4.99
C ARG A 25 4.28 3.97 5.25
N MET A 26 3.13 4.63 5.09
CA MET A 26 3.01 6.06 5.35
C MET A 26 3.08 6.39 6.85
N GLN A 27 2.48 5.56 7.70
CA GLN A 27 2.62 5.72 9.15
C GLN A 27 4.07 5.52 9.62
N LEU A 28 4.82 4.59 9.02
CA LEU A 28 6.25 4.42 9.28
C LEU A 28 7.10 5.62 8.84
N LYS A 29 6.57 6.50 7.97
CA LYS A 29 7.17 7.79 7.63
C LYS A 29 6.75 8.93 8.56
N GLY A 30 6.05 8.62 9.66
CA GLY A 30 5.66 9.59 10.69
C GLY A 30 4.28 10.22 10.51
N MET A 31 3.51 9.82 9.49
CA MET A 31 2.14 10.31 9.32
C MET A 31 1.20 9.76 10.40
N ARG A 32 0.27 10.58 10.88
CA ARG A 32 -0.82 10.08 11.74
C ARG A 32 -1.74 9.17 10.95
N LEU A 33 -2.44 8.24 11.61
CA LEU A 33 -3.29 7.25 10.94
C LEU A 33 -4.31 7.88 9.96
N LYS A 34 -4.98 8.95 10.39
CA LYS A 34 -5.96 9.66 9.56
C LYS A 34 -5.31 10.25 8.30
N GLU A 35 -4.20 10.96 8.48
CA GLU A 35 -3.42 11.58 7.39
C GLU A 35 -2.89 10.51 6.41
N ALA A 36 -2.39 9.39 6.94
CA ALA A 36 -1.90 8.28 6.12
C ALA A 36 -3.02 7.67 5.25
N LYS A 37 -4.22 7.48 5.82
CA LYS A 37 -5.38 7.00 5.07
C LYS A 37 -5.81 8.00 3.99
N GLU A 38 -5.95 9.28 4.34
CA GLU A 38 -6.32 10.33 3.40
C GLU A 38 -5.29 10.48 2.27
N TYR A 39 -4.00 10.40 2.60
CA TYR A 39 -2.91 10.44 1.63
C TYR A 39 -2.97 9.26 0.66
N VAL A 40 -3.12 8.04 1.18
CA VAL A 40 -3.20 6.83 0.35
C VAL A 40 -4.46 6.83 -0.52
N ALA A 41 -5.61 7.20 0.03
CA ALA A 41 -6.87 7.33 -0.72
C ALA A 41 -6.70 8.31 -1.89
N LYS A 42 -6.11 9.48 -1.64
CA LYS A 42 -5.82 10.47 -2.69
C LYS A 42 -4.86 9.93 -3.76
N LYS A 43 -3.82 9.19 -3.37
CA LYS A 43 -2.87 8.59 -4.33
C LYS A 43 -3.50 7.49 -5.19
N LEU A 44 -4.48 6.77 -4.64
CA LEU A 44 -5.21 5.72 -5.34
C LEU A 44 -6.43 6.25 -6.11
N GLY A 45 -6.79 7.54 -5.97
CA GLY A 45 -7.97 8.11 -6.62
C GLY A 45 -9.30 7.60 -6.05
N THR A 46 -9.31 7.16 -4.79
CA THR A 46 -10.49 6.58 -4.12
C THR A 46 -10.75 7.27 -2.76
N ASP A 47 -11.76 6.84 -2.04
CA ASP A 47 -12.08 7.30 -0.69
C ASP A 47 -11.51 6.41 0.41
N VAL A 48 -11.54 6.90 1.65
CA VAL A 48 -10.94 6.22 2.81
C VAL A 48 -11.66 4.91 3.17
N PHE A 49 -12.95 4.77 2.88
CA PHE A 49 -13.70 3.54 3.18
C PHE A 49 -13.35 2.43 2.21
N THR A 50 -13.22 2.77 0.91
CA THR A 50 -12.80 1.83 -0.13
C THR A 50 -11.41 1.24 0.11
N LEU A 51 -10.54 1.92 0.88
CA LEU A 51 -9.23 1.37 1.26
C LEU A 51 -9.27 0.03 1.99
N SER A 52 -10.40 -0.34 2.60
CA SER A 52 -10.58 -1.61 3.31
C SER A 52 -11.43 -2.61 2.53
N ASP A 53 -11.97 -2.22 1.37
CA ASP A 53 -12.76 -3.09 0.50
C ASP A 53 -11.82 -3.93 -0.36
N GLU A 54 -11.81 -5.25 -0.13
CA GLU A 54 -10.97 -6.19 -0.88
C GLU A 54 -11.33 -6.23 -2.37
N TYR A 55 -12.62 -6.14 -2.72
CA TYR A 55 -13.06 -6.29 -4.10
C TYR A 55 -12.60 -5.09 -4.93
N ALA A 56 -12.90 -3.87 -4.45
CA ALA A 56 -12.47 -2.65 -5.11
C ALA A 56 -10.93 -2.50 -5.13
N MET A 57 -10.26 -2.82 -4.02
CA MET A 57 -8.80 -2.72 -3.96
C MET A 57 -8.09 -3.75 -4.83
N LYS A 58 -8.69 -4.92 -5.09
CA LYS A 58 -8.13 -5.88 -6.04
C LYS A 58 -8.02 -5.26 -7.44
N GLU A 59 -9.10 -4.66 -7.93
CA GLU A 59 -9.13 -4.02 -9.25
C GLU A 59 -8.09 -2.88 -9.33
N ILE A 60 -8.11 -1.97 -8.35
CA ILE A 60 -7.15 -0.86 -8.26
C ILE A 60 -5.69 -1.37 -8.24
N ARG A 61 -5.42 -2.45 -7.50
CA ARG A 61 -4.07 -3.03 -7.41
C ARG A 61 -3.60 -3.65 -8.71
N GLU A 62 -4.49 -4.30 -9.44
CA GLU A 62 -4.20 -4.91 -10.74
C GLU A 62 -3.96 -3.84 -11.81
N GLU A 63 -4.77 -2.77 -11.83
CA GLU A 63 -4.61 -1.64 -12.75
C GLU A 63 -3.29 -0.89 -12.52
N LEU A 64 -3.00 -0.54 -11.26
CA LEU A 64 -1.75 0.15 -10.92
C LEU A 64 -0.55 -0.80 -10.96
N GLY A 65 -0.77 -2.12 -10.93
CA GLY A 65 0.26 -3.15 -10.88
C GLY A 65 1.12 -3.07 -9.62
N ILE A 66 0.52 -2.73 -8.49
CA ILE A 66 1.18 -2.65 -7.17
C ILE A 66 1.12 -3.99 -6.40
N GLY A 67 0.76 -5.07 -7.10
CA GLY A 67 0.71 -6.42 -6.59
C GLY A 67 -0.59 -6.74 -5.86
N THR A 68 -1.07 -7.95 -6.08
CA THR A 68 -2.20 -8.56 -5.38
C THR A 68 -1.73 -9.79 -4.59
N ILE A 69 -2.62 -10.36 -3.76
CA ILE A 69 -2.33 -11.60 -3.03
C ILE A 69 -1.98 -12.74 -3.98
N ASN A 70 -2.77 -12.87 -5.05
CA ASN A 70 -2.56 -13.92 -6.03
C ASN A 70 -1.58 -13.47 -7.08
N ALA A 71 -0.60 -14.31 -7.38
CA ALA A 71 0.39 -14.01 -8.39
C ALA A 71 -0.23 -14.15 -9.81
N VAL A 72 -0.91 -13.13 -10.30
CA VAL A 72 -1.52 -13.12 -11.66
C VAL A 72 -0.43 -13.11 -12.75
N PRO A 73 -0.45 -14.00 -13.74
CA PRO A 73 0.51 -13.99 -14.86
C PRO A 73 0.53 -12.63 -15.59
N GLY A 74 1.71 -12.17 -16.01
CA GLY A 74 1.87 -10.88 -16.72
C GLY A 74 1.81 -9.63 -15.84
N GLN A 75 1.29 -9.72 -14.61
CA GLN A 75 1.24 -8.59 -13.68
C GLN A 75 2.56 -8.38 -12.92
N PRO A 76 2.91 -7.13 -12.54
CA PRO A 76 4.09 -6.87 -11.72
C PRO A 76 4.04 -7.57 -10.37
N LYS A 77 5.15 -8.21 -9.98
CA LYS A 77 5.31 -8.94 -8.71
C LYS A 77 6.66 -8.59 -8.08
N GLY A 78 6.80 -8.91 -6.80
CA GLY A 78 8.06 -8.78 -6.07
C GLY A 78 8.66 -7.38 -6.18
N LEU A 79 9.88 -7.29 -6.73
CA LEU A 79 10.61 -6.03 -6.83
C LEU A 79 9.92 -5.00 -7.75
N LYS A 80 9.34 -5.43 -8.87
CA LYS A 80 8.66 -4.55 -9.82
C LYS A 80 7.41 -3.90 -9.20
N ALA A 81 6.64 -4.67 -8.43
CA ALA A 81 5.51 -4.15 -7.67
C ALA A 81 5.98 -3.15 -6.59
N LYS A 82 7.06 -3.46 -5.86
CA LYS A 82 7.64 -2.54 -4.87
C LYS A 82 8.12 -1.23 -5.50
N ALA A 83 8.72 -1.26 -6.69
CA ALA A 83 9.14 -0.06 -7.40
C ALA A 83 7.94 0.84 -7.75
N LYS A 84 6.84 0.25 -8.24
CA LYS A 84 5.60 0.98 -8.49
C LYS A 84 4.98 1.55 -7.20
N ILE A 85 5.04 0.84 -6.08
CA ILE A 85 4.59 1.36 -4.77
C ILE A 85 5.45 2.55 -4.34
N ALA A 86 6.78 2.48 -4.54
CA ALA A 86 7.69 3.57 -4.22
C ALA A 86 7.34 4.84 -5.02
N GLU A 87 7.05 4.69 -6.31
CA GLU A 87 6.61 5.79 -7.19
C GLU A 87 5.23 6.33 -6.80
N LEU A 88 4.26 5.44 -6.57
CA LEU A 88 2.89 5.81 -6.19
C LEU A 88 2.87 6.67 -4.91
N LEU A 89 3.55 6.19 -3.87
CA LEU A 89 3.58 6.84 -2.56
C LEU A 89 4.66 7.92 -2.44
N ASP A 90 5.48 8.13 -3.47
CA ASP A 90 6.60 9.07 -3.46
C ASP A 90 7.57 8.83 -2.28
N ILE A 91 7.95 7.56 -2.09
CA ILE A 91 8.83 7.12 -1.01
C ILE A 91 10.03 6.34 -1.54
N LYS A 92 11.16 6.43 -0.83
CA LYS A 92 12.33 5.57 -1.07
C LYS A 92 12.17 4.21 -0.38
N ILE A 93 12.45 3.14 -1.13
CA ILE A 93 12.48 1.77 -0.62
C ILE A 93 13.90 1.22 -0.86
N PRO A 94 14.70 0.96 0.20
CA PRO A 94 16.12 0.61 0.05
C PRO A 94 16.40 -0.58 -0.87
N SER A 95 15.57 -1.63 -0.80
CA SER A 95 15.74 -2.80 -1.66
C SER A 95 15.46 -2.51 -3.14
N VAL A 96 14.59 -1.54 -3.43
CA VAL A 96 14.33 -1.08 -4.80
C VAL A 96 15.52 -0.26 -5.26
N ASP A 97 15.92 0.74 -4.49
CA ASP A 97 17.02 1.65 -4.84
C ASP A 97 18.35 0.90 -5.07
N LEU A 98 18.59 -0.20 -4.34
CA LEU A 98 19.78 -1.04 -4.50
C LEU A 98 19.79 -1.88 -5.78
N LEU A 99 18.61 -2.26 -6.28
CA LEU A 99 18.44 -3.24 -7.36
C LEU A 99 17.80 -2.63 -8.61
N ARG A 100 17.75 -1.30 -8.70
CA ARG A 100 17.12 -0.55 -9.78
C ARG A 100 18.07 -0.31 -10.95
#